data_AF-A0A9D7GRW6-F1
#
_entry.id   AF-A0A9D7GRW6-F1
#
_cell.length_a   1.000
_cell.length_b   1.000
_cell.length_c   1.000
_cell.angle_alpha   90.00
_cell.angle_beta   90.00
_cell.angle_gamma   90.00
#
_symmetry.space_group_name_H-M   'P 1'
#
loop_
_entity.id
_entity.type
_entity.pdbx_description
1 polymer ?
#
loop_
_entity_poly.entity_id
_entity_poly.type
_entity_poly.pdbx_seq_one_letter_code
_entity_poly.pdbx_strand_id
1 'polypeptide(L)'
;MTPALLIRLALLAGVLMFGGVTWYIRREGAGPGLDPESLRTLLWVGRGTWILSMATCVSLFGMIRNARSQARIGALSLVGWAAGEAVAMVGGVIWFLTGITQWYSAGLVYLVLTFLAFPARRE
;
A
#
# COMPACT_ATOMS: atom_id res chain seq x y z
N MET A 1 21.59 -10.24 2.30
CA MET A 1 20.16 -9.91 2.00
C MET A 1 20.11 -9.32 0.61
N THR A 2 19.16 -9.71 -0.25
CA THR A 2 19.05 -9.12 -1.59
C THR A 2 18.50 -7.69 -1.50
N PRO A 3 18.89 -6.76 -2.39
CA PRO A 3 18.38 -5.38 -2.40
C PRO A 3 16.85 -5.32 -2.43
N ALA A 4 16.22 -6.23 -3.18
CA ALA A 4 14.77 -6.32 -3.27
C ALA A 4 14.10 -6.70 -1.93
N LEU A 5 14.72 -7.58 -1.14
CA LEU A 5 14.20 -7.93 0.19
C LEU A 5 14.28 -6.73 1.14
N LEU A 6 15.39 -5.99 1.09
CA LEU A 6 15.56 -4.76 1.90
C LEU A 6 14.46 -3.74 1.57
N ILE A 7 14.16 -3.54 0.29
CA ILE A 7 13.08 -2.63 -0.12
C ILE A 7 11.73 -3.10 0.42
N ARG A 8 11.36 -4.38 0.24
CA ARG A 8 10.08 -4.89 0.74
C ARG A 8 9.95 -4.73 2.26
N LEU A 9 11.03 -5.00 3.00
CA LEU A 9 11.07 -4.82 4.44
C LEU A 9 10.96 -3.34 4.81
N ALA A 10 11.60 -2.43 4.08
CA ALA A 10 11.50 -1.00 4.33
C ALA A 10 10.07 -0.48 4.08
N LEU A 11 9.44 -0.87 2.96
CA LEU A 11 8.04 -0.51 2.65
C LEU A 11 7.10 -1.04 3.74
N LEU A 12 7.24 -2.32 4.10
CA LEU A 12 6.42 -2.95 5.13
C LEU A 12 6.64 -2.31 6.50
N ALA A 13 7.90 -2.06 6.88
CA ALA A 13 8.24 -1.41 8.14
C ALA A 13 7.69 0.01 8.19
N GLY A 14 7.77 0.78 7.10
CA GLY A 14 7.20 2.12 7.01
C GLY A 14 5.69 2.12 7.24
N VAL A 15 4.95 1.24 6.53
CA VAL A 15 3.50 1.10 6.70
C VAL A 15 3.15 0.64 8.11
N LEU A 16 3.83 -0.37 8.65
CA LEU A 16 3.58 -0.88 10.00
C LEU A 16 3.93 0.16 11.07
N MET A 17 5.01 0.92 10.90
CA MET A 17 5.39 2.00 11.81
C MET A 17 4.33 3.10 11.81
N PHE A 18 3.86 3.51 10.63
CA PHE A 18 2.75 4.47 10.52
C PHE A 18 1.49 3.94 11.21
N GLY A 19 1.12 2.68 10.99
CA GLY A 19 0.01 2.04 11.68
C GLY A 19 0.20 1.96 13.20
N GLY A 20 1.42 1.67 13.67
CA GLY A 20 1.75 1.60 15.08
C GLY A 20 1.65 2.96 15.77
N VAL A 21 2.14 4.02 15.12
CA VAL A 21 2.03 5.40 15.62
C VAL A 21 0.57 5.85 15.65
N THR A 22 -0.19 5.60 14.58
CA THR A 22 -1.61 5.98 14.52
C THR A 22 -2.45 5.21 15.54
N TRP A 23 -2.15 3.93 15.77
CA TRP A 23 -2.72 3.13 16.87
C TRP A 23 -2.41 3.74 18.24
N TYR A 24 -1.13 4.06 18.47
CA TYR A 24 -0.66 4.62 19.73
C TYR A 24 -1.35 5.94 20.04
N ILE A 25 -1.46 6.84 19.06
CA ILE A 25 -2.15 8.14 19.24
C ILE A 25 -3.65 7.92 19.50
N ARG A 26 -4.30 7.01 18.76
CA ARG A 26 -5.73 6.73 18.94
C ARG A 26 -6.08 6.04 20.26
N ARG A 27 -5.15 5.37 20.93
CA ARG A 27 -5.40 4.78 22.24
C ARG A 27 -5.53 5.86 23.33
N GLU A 28 -4.89 7.01 23.13
CA GLU A 28 -4.83 8.13 24.09
C GLU A 28 -5.99 9.13 23.87
N GLY A 29 -6.73 9.03 22.76
CA GLY A 29 -7.94 9.81 22.49
C GLY A 29 -8.59 9.45 21.14
N ALA A 30 -9.86 9.85 20.95
CA ALA A 30 -10.49 9.74 19.63
C ALA A 30 -9.75 10.66 18.64
N GLY A 31 -9.38 10.13 17.46
CA GLY A 31 -8.69 10.91 16.42
C GLY A 31 -9.46 12.18 16.03
N PRO A 32 -8.80 13.16 15.39
CA PRO A 32 -9.45 14.41 15.02
C PRO A 32 -10.69 14.11 14.17
N GLY A 33 -11.87 14.46 14.70
CA GLY A 33 -13.14 14.23 14.03
C GLY A 33 -13.17 14.97 12.69
N LEU A 34 -13.63 14.30 11.64
CA LEU A 34 -13.82 14.90 10.32
C LEU A 34 -15.25 15.37 10.15
N ASP A 35 -15.43 16.52 9.51
CA ASP A 35 -16.72 16.93 9.00
C ASP A 35 -17.19 16.00 7.86
N PRO A 36 -18.50 15.94 7.57
CA PRO A 36 -19.04 15.01 6.57
C PRO A 36 -18.52 15.21 5.15
N GLU A 37 -18.17 16.43 4.76
CA GLU A 37 -17.68 16.75 3.41
C GLU A 37 -16.23 16.26 3.25
N SER A 38 -15.37 16.57 4.20
CA SER A 38 -13.99 16.07 4.26
C SER A 38 -13.95 14.55 4.31
N LEU A 39 -14.84 13.92 5.08
CA LEU A 39 -14.97 12.46 5.13
C LEU A 39 -15.31 11.89 3.75
N ARG A 40 -16.29 12.48 3.05
CA ARG A 40 -16.69 12.03 1.71
C ARG A 40 -15.53 12.15 0.72
N THR A 41 -14.82 13.28 0.74
CA THR A 41 -13.64 13.51 -0.11
C THR A 41 -12.55 12.49 0.18
N LEU A 42 -12.24 12.25 1.46
CA LEU A 42 -11.24 11.28 1.88
C LEU A 42 -11.58 9.86 1.40
N LEU A 43 -12.83 9.43 1.52
CA LEU A 43 -13.28 8.12 1.04
C LEU A 43 -13.22 8.01 -0.49
N TRP A 44 -13.48 9.09 -1.22
CA TRP A 44 -13.30 9.11 -2.68
C TRP A 44 -11.84 9.00 -3.09
N VAL A 45 -10.94 9.71 -2.41
CA VAL A 45 -9.49 9.57 -2.60
C VAL A 45 -9.07 8.13 -2.32
N GLY A 46 -9.51 7.55 -1.19
CA GLY A 46 -9.24 6.15 -0.84
C GLY A 46 -9.67 5.16 -1.92
N ARG A 47 -10.90 5.29 -2.43
CA ARG A 47 -11.41 4.47 -3.54
C ARG A 47 -10.62 4.68 -4.83
N GLY A 48 -10.30 5.94 -5.15
CA GLY A 48 -9.51 6.30 -6.32
C GLY A 48 -8.12 5.67 -6.29
N THR A 49 -7.42 5.76 -5.15
CA THR A 49 -6.12 5.12 -4.94
C THR A 49 -6.21 3.61 -5.11
N TRP A 50 -7.25 2.97 -4.55
CA TRP A 50 -7.48 1.53 -4.72
C TRP A 50 -7.68 1.14 -6.19
N ILE A 51 -8.56 1.82 -6.90
CA ILE A 51 -8.87 1.53 -8.31
C ILE A 51 -7.64 1.76 -9.18
N LEU A 52 -6.95 2.89 -8.99
CA LEU A 52 -5.75 3.23 -9.74
C LEU A 52 -4.63 2.22 -9.49
N SER A 53 -4.37 1.89 -8.22
CA SER A 53 -3.37 0.88 -7.86
C SER A 53 -3.71 -0.48 -8.46
N MET A 54 -4.97 -0.91 -8.39
CA MET A 54 -5.41 -2.17 -8.98
C MET A 54 -5.19 -2.17 -10.50
N ALA A 55 -5.59 -1.11 -11.19
CA ALA A 55 -5.36 -0.97 -12.63
C ALA A 55 -3.86 -1.02 -12.95
N THR A 56 -3.03 -0.30 -12.20
CA THR A 56 -1.57 -0.34 -12.33
C THR A 56 -1.04 -1.77 -12.14
N CYS A 57 -1.42 -2.48 -11.08
CA CYS A 57 -0.97 -3.84 -10.84
C CYS A 57 -1.40 -4.80 -11.96
N VAL A 58 -2.62 -4.71 -12.46
CA VAL A 58 -3.10 -5.53 -13.59
C VAL A 58 -2.29 -5.24 -14.85
N SER A 59 -2.04 -3.97 -15.18
CA SER A 59 -1.20 -3.59 -16.32
C SER A 59 0.23 -4.10 -16.18
N LEU A 60 0.84 -3.92 -15.00
CA LEU A 60 2.21 -4.39 -14.72
C LEU A 60 2.32 -5.91 -14.80
N PHE A 61 1.30 -6.65 -14.34
CA PHE A 61 1.28 -8.11 -14.42
C PHE A 61 1.31 -8.60 -15.88
N GLY A 62 0.52 -7.95 -16.76
CA GLY A 62 0.58 -8.20 -18.20
C GLY A 62 1.93 -7.86 -18.82
N MET A 63 2.56 -6.75 -18.39
CA MET A 63 3.88 -6.34 -18.88
C MET A 63 5.00 -7.29 -18.44
N ILE A 64 4.97 -7.79 -17.20
CA ILE A 64 5.96 -8.74 -16.67
C ILE A 64 5.87 -10.09 -17.37
N ARG A 65 4.65 -10.58 -17.65
CA ARG A 65 4.46 -11.84 -18.39
C ARG A 65 5.13 -11.83 -19.78
N ASN A 66 5.21 -10.66 -20.40
CA ASN A 66 5.84 -10.47 -21.70
C ASN A 66 7.31 -9.99 -21.62
N ALA A 67 7.83 -9.72 -20.42
CA ALA A 67 9.17 -9.20 -20.24
C ALA A 67 10.22 -10.32 -20.34
N ARG A 68 11.19 -10.16 -21.25
CA ARG A 68 12.32 -11.09 -21.42
C ARG A 68 13.54 -10.71 -20.58
N SER A 69 13.61 -9.46 -20.10
CA SER A 69 14.75 -8.93 -19.35
C SER A 69 14.47 -8.93 -17.85
N GLN A 70 15.37 -9.52 -17.07
CA GLN A 70 15.30 -9.53 -15.61
C GLN A 70 15.38 -8.13 -14.99
N ALA A 71 16.12 -7.20 -15.60
CA ALA A 71 16.18 -5.82 -15.14
C ALA A 71 14.82 -5.13 -15.26
N ARG A 72 14.09 -5.38 -16.36
CA ARG A 72 12.74 -4.84 -16.57
C ARG A 72 11.74 -5.43 -15.58
N ILE A 73 11.81 -6.74 -15.30
CA ILE A 73 10.95 -7.39 -14.29
C ILE A 73 11.18 -6.79 -12.91
N GLY A 74 12.44 -6.56 -12.53
CA GLY A 74 12.78 -5.92 -11.24
C GLY A 74 12.21 -4.50 -11.12
N ALA A 75 12.38 -3.67 -12.17
CA ALA A 75 11.83 -2.31 -12.18
C ALA A 75 10.29 -2.30 -12.09
N LEU A 76 9.61 -3.14 -12.88
CA LEU A 76 8.15 -3.24 -12.85
C LEU A 76 7.63 -3.76 -11.49
N SER A 77 8.37 -4.67 -10.86
CA SER A 77 8.02 -5.20 -9.55
C SER A 77 8.13 -4.13 -8.46
N LEU A 78 9.15 -3.28 -8.52
CA LEU A 78 9.30 -2.14 -7.60
C LEU A 78 8.10 -1.19 -7.68
N VAL A 79 7.64 -0.87 -8.90
CA VAL A 79 6.44 -0.04 -9.11
C VAL A 79 5.20 -0.73 -8.54
N GLY A 80 5.06 -2.04 -8.73
CA GLY A 80 3.96 -2.82 -8.16
C GLY A 80 3.94 -2.79 -6.63
N TRP A 81 5.10 -2.90 -5.98
CA TRP A 81 5.22 -2.80 -4.53
C TRP A 81 4.90 -1.40 -4.01
N ALA A 82 5.36 -0.35 -4.69
CA ALA A 82 5.06 1.04 -4.34
C ALA A 82 3.55 1.35 -4.48
N ALA A 83 2.89 0.80 -5.51
CA ALA A 83 1.44 0.91 -5.64
C ALA A 83 0.71 0.28 -4.45
N GLY A 84 1.16 -0.90 -4.00
CA GLY A 84 0.66 -1.56 -2.79
C GLY A 84 0.86 -0.74 -1.52
N GLU A 85 2.03 -0.10 -1.39
CA GLU A 85 2.35 0.76 -0.25
C GLU A 85 1.41 1.97 -0.18
N ALA A 86 1.17 2.62 -1.33
CA ALA A 86 0.27 3.77 -1.40
C ALA A 86 -1.15 3.42 -0.92
N VAL A 87 -1.67 2.25 -1.30
CA VAL A 87 -2.97 1.75 -0.83
C VAL A 87 -2.97 1.55 0.69
N ALA A 88 -1.91 0.94 1.24
CA ALA A 88 -1.80 0.70 2.67
C ALA A 88 -1.69 2.00 3.48
N MET A 89 -0.90 2.97 3.00
CA MET A 89 -0.73 4.27 3.65
C MET A 89 -2.03 5.08 3.65
N VAL A 90 -2.71 5.17 2.49
CA VAL A 90 -4.02 5.86 2.42
C VAL A 90 -5.04 5.15 3.30
N GLY A 91 -5.04 3.82 3.34
CA GLY A 91 -5.87 3.04 4.26
C GLY A 91 -5.58 3.36 5.72
N GLY A 92 -4.31 3.54 6.08
CA GLY A 92 -3.87 3.97 7.41
C GLY A 92 -4.36 5.38 7.78
N VAL A 93 -4.31 6.33 6.84
CA VAL A 93 -4.84 7.69 7.04
C VAL A 93 -6.35 7.64 7.29
N ILE A 94 -7.09 6.87 6.48
CA ILE A 94 -8.53 6.69 6.66
C ILE A 94 -8.82 6.08 8.02
N TRP A 95 -8.11 5.02 8.40
CA TRP A 95 -8.27 4.40 9.71
C TRP A 95 -7.96 5.38 10.85
N PHE A 96 -6.86 6.14 10.75
CA PHE A 96 -6.48 7.11 11.76
C PHE A 96 -7.58 8.15 12.00
N LEU A 97 -8.16 8.69 10.93
CA LEU A 97 -9.16 9.76 11.00
C LEU A 97 -10.58 9.26 11.31
N THR A 98 -10.95 8.06 10.82
CA THR A 98 -12.34 7.58 10.90
C THR A 98 -12.55 6.45 11.90
N GLY A 99 -11.49 5.73 12.26
CA GLY A 99 -11.56 4.52 13.09
C GLY A 99 -11.97 3.26 12.35
N ILE A 100 -12.22 3.35 11.05
CA ILE A 100 -12.64 2.21 10.24
C ILE A 100 -11.41 1.35 9.91
N THR A 101 -11.15 0.34 10.74
CA THR A 101 -9.97 -0.55 10.65
C THR A 101 -9.85 -1.28 9.30
N GLN A 102 -10.98 -1.54 8.65
CA GLN A 102 -11.05 -2.27 7.37
C GLN A 102 -10.16 -1.65 6.28
N TRP A 103 -10.03 -0.33 6.25
CA TRP A 103 -9.22 0.36 5.24
C TRP A 103 -7.72 0.07 5.41
N TYR A 104 -7.22 0.12 6.65
CA TYR A 104 -5.82 -0.16 6.92
C TYR A 104 -5.49 -1.65 6.79
N SER A 105 -6.33 -2.53 7.34
CA SER A 105 -6.12 -3.98 7.25
C SER A 105 -6.19 -4.47 5.80
N ALA A 106 -7.15 -4.00 5.00
CA ALA A 106 -7.24 -4.36 3.59
C ALA A 106 -6.04 -3.84 2.80
N GLY A 107 -5.56 -2.62 3.10
CA GLY A 107 -4.37 -2.07 2.48
C GLY A 107 -3.09 -2.83 2.82
N LEU A 108 -2.92 -3.27 4.08
CA LEU A 108 -1.82 -4.15 4.49
C LEU A 108 -1.84 -5.48 3.74
N VAL A 109 -3.01 -6.13 3.67
CA VAL A 109 -3.17 -7.37 2.90
C VAL A 109 -2.83 -7.13 1.43
N TYR A 110 -3.31 -6.02 0.85
CA TYR A 110 -3.03 -5.64 -0.53
C TYR A 110 -1.51 -5.47 -0.78
N LEU A 111 -0.80 -4.76 0.09
CA LEU A 111 0.66 -4.62 0.03
C LEU A 111 1.36 -5.98 0.04
N VAL A 112 1.01 -6.87 0.97
CA VAL A 112 1.59 -8.21 1.04
C VAL A 112 1.31 -9.00 -0.24
N LEU A 113 0.10 -8.91 -0.78
CA LEU A 113 -0.25 -9.52 -2.05
C LEU A 113 0.62 -8.99 -3.20
N THR A 114 0.97 -7.70 -3.22
CA THR A 114 1.91 -7.18 -4.22
C THR A 114 3.31 -7.80 -4.10
N PHE A 115 3.79 -8.09 -2.89
CA PHE A 115 5.08 -8.77 -2.71
C PHE A 115 5.07 -10.20 -3.25
N LEU A 116 3.91 -10.87 -3.19
CA LEU A 116 3.71 -12.22 -3.71
C LEU A 116 3.50 -12.21 -5.23
N ALA A 117 2.71 -11.27 -5.75
CA ALA A 117 2.38 -11.18 -7.17
C ALA A 117 3.56 -10.71 -8.04
N PHE A 118 4.43 -9.85 -7.49
CA PHE A 118 5.54 -9.24 -8.21
C PHE A 118 6.89 -9.80 -7.71
N PRO A 119 7.54 -10.71 -8.46
CA PRO A 119 8.72 -11.42 -7.98
C PRO A 119 9.93 -10.49 -7.81
N ALA A 120 10.60 -10.61 -6.66
CA ALA A 120 11.93 -10.04 -6.47
C ALA A 120 12.95 -10.83 -7.31
N ARG A 121 13.90 -10.13 -7.92
CA ARG A 121 15.05 -10.72 -8.63
C ARG A 121 15.69 -11.79 -7.73
N ARG A 122 15.65 -13.06 -8.16
CA ARG A 122 16.56 -14.09 -7.64
C ARG A 122 17.87 -13.84 -8.36
N GLU A 123 18.76 -13.10 -7.71
CA GLU A 123 20.17 -13.03 -8.12
C GLU A 123 20.86 -14.34 -7.72
#